data_AF-A0A7J7S6W1-F1
#
_entry.id   AF-A0A7J7S6W1-F1
#
_cell.length_a   1.000
_cell.length_b   1.000
_cell.length_c   1.000
_cell.angle_alpha   90.00
_cell.angle_beta   90.00
_cell.angle_gamma   90.00
#
_symmetry.space_group_name_H-M   'P 1'
#
loop_
_entity.id
_entity.type
_entity.pdbx_description
1 polymer ?
#
loop_
_entity_poly.entity_id
_entity_poly.type
_entity_poly.pdbx_seq_one_letter_code
_entity_poly.pdbx_strand_id
1 'polypeptide(L)'
;MAGWAEGGTSVMQVMASDADDPTYGSSARLVYSVLDGEHHFTVDPKTGVIRTAVPDLDRESQERYEVVIQATDMAGQLGGLSGSTTVTIVVTDVNDNPPRFPQSE
;
A
#
# COMPACT_ATOMS: atom_id res chain seq x y z
N MET A 1 -11.81 0.58 22.09
CA MET A 1 -10.56 0.73 21.32
C MET A 1 -10.94 0.26 19.93
N ALA A 2 -11.07 1.16 18.95
CA ALA A 2 -11.71 0.85 17.68
C ALA A 2 -10.71 0.16 16.73
N GLY A 3 -11.07 -0.98 16.18
CA GLY A 3 -10.30 -1.86 15.31
C GLY A 3 -10.28 -1.47 13.84
N TRP A 4 -10.27 -0.15 13.56
CA TRP A 4 -10.05 0.36 12.21
C TRP A 4 -8.57 0.68 12.02
N ALA A 5 -8.04 0.44 10.82
CA ALA A 5 -6.68 0.88 10.49
C ALA A 5 -6.69 2.41 10.35
N GLU A 6 -6.03 3.13 11.25
CA GLU A 6 -5.86 4.59 11.14
C GLU A 6 -5.08 4.95 9.85
N GLY A 7 -5.39 6.12 9.28
CA GLY A 7 -4.64 6.66 8.14
C GLY A 7 -3.15 6.80 8.47
N GLY A 8 -2.28 6.44 7.53
CA GLY A 8 -0.82 6.49 7.68
C GLY A 8 -0.18 5.24 8.28
N THR A 9 -0.97 4.19 8.58
CA THR A 9 -0.48 2.90 9.07
C THR A 9 0.38 2.21 8.01
N SER A 10 1.57 1.76 8.41
CA SER A 10 2.49 1.04 7.52
C SER A 10 1.96 -0.36 7.22
N VAL A 11 1.86 -0.71 5.94
CA VAL A 11 1.37 -2.03 5.48
C VAL A 11 2.55 -2.93 5.13
N MET A 12 3.38 -2.52 4.17
CA MET A 12 4.56 -3.26 3.73
C MET A 12 5.53 -2.34 2.98
N GLN A 13 6.70 -2.86 2.60
CA GLN A 13 7.68 -2.17 1.77
C GLN A 13 7.93 -2.97 0.50
N VAL A 14 7.85 -2.31 -0.66
CA VAL A 14 8.29 -2.88 -1.94
C VAL A 14 9.70 -2.41 -2.27
N MET A 15 10.41 -3.21 -3.07
CA MET A 15 11.75 -2.88 -3.54
C MET A 15 11.86 -3.12 -5.04
N ALA A 16 12.55 -2.21 -5.71
CA ALA A 16 12.96 -2.34 -7.11
C ALA A 16 14.47 -2.13 -7.22
N SER A 17 15.08 -2.77 -8.22
CA SER A 17 16.50 -2.65 -8.55
C SER A 17 16.63 -2.32 -10.03
N ASP A 18 17.49 -1.38 -10.35
CA ASP A 18 17.91 -1.08 -11.71
C ASP A 18 19.36 -1.53 -11.90
N ALA A 19 19.68 -2.16 -13.04
CA ALA A 19 20.99 -2.77 -13.27
C ALA A 19 22.11 -1.72 -13.43
N ASP A 20 21.76 -0.53 -13.91
CA ASP A 20 22.70 0.58 -14.11
C ASP A 20 22.81 1.47 -12.85
N ASP A 21 22.03 1.18 -11.81
CA ASP A 21 22.08 1.85 -10.51
C ASP A 21 22.72 0.96 -9.44
N PRO A 22 24.03 1.13 -9.15
CA PRO A 22 24.76 0.28 -8.22
C PRO A 22 24.35 0.47 -6.75
N THR A 23 23.42 1.38 -6.44
CA THR A 23 23.12 1.82 -5.07
C THR A 23 21.86 1.23 -4.45
N TYR A 24 21.32 0.14 -5.00
CA TYR A 24 20.29 -0.75 -4.43
C TYR A 24 19.29 -0.08 -3.46
N GLY A 25 18.10 0.26 -3.95
CA GLY A 25 16.89 0.41 -3.13
C GLY A 25 16.83 1.58 -2.12
N SER A 26 17.86 2.42 -2.00
CA SER A 26 17.84 3.56 -1.06
C SER A 26 18.56 4.83 -1.54
N SER A 27 19.44 4.69 -2.54
CA SER A 27 20.03 5.82 -3.28
C SER A 27 19.73 5.75 -4.78
N ALA A 28 18.94 4.74 -5.17
CA ALA A 28 18.62 4.54 -6.57
C ALA A 28 17.80 5.74 -7.07
N ARG A 29 18.02 6.16 -8.31
CA ARG A 29 17.20 7.17 -9.00
C ARG A 29 15.77 6.66 -9.28
N LEU A 30 15.24 5.79 -8.43
CA LEU A 30 13.91 5.23 -8.55
C LEU A 30 12.94 6.08 -7.73
N VAL A 31 11.81 6.40 -8.33
CA VAL A 31 10.66 7.01 -7.67
C VAL A 31 9.50 6.04 -7.73
N TYR A 32 8.99 5.69 -6.54
CA TYR A 32 7.81 4.83 -6.42
C TYR A 32 6.53 5.66 -6.50
N SER A 33 5.52 5.14 -7.18
CA SER A 33 4.18 5.72 -7.27
C SER A 33 3.11 4.62 -7.26
N VAL A 34 1.93 4.97 -6.76
CA VAL A 34 0.72 4.18 -6.96
C VAL A 34 0.14 4.58 -8.32
N LEU A 35 -0.17 3.62 -9.19
CA LEU A 35 -0.85 3.92 -10.44
C LEU A 35 -2.31 4.32 -10.18
N ASP A 36 -2.83 5.16 -11.08
CA ASP A 36 -4.12 5.83 -10.93
C ASP A 36 -5.28 4.85 -10.65
N GLY A 37 -6.22 5.26 -9.80
CA GLY A 37 -7.41 4.47 -9.44
C GLY A 37 -7.41 3.86 -8.03
N GLU A 38 -6.26 3.78 -7.35
CA GLU A 38 -6.19 3.38 -5.95
C GLU A 38 -5.94 4.58 -5.03
N HIS A 39 -6.87 4.83 -4.11
CA HIS A 39 -6.85 5.99 -3.21
C HIS A 39 -6.81 5.58 -1.73
N HIS A 40 -6.97 4.30 -1.41
CA HIS A 40 -6.91 3.82 -0.04
C HIS A 40 -5.47 3.62 0.45
N PHE A 41 -4.51 3.60 -0.48
CA PHE A 41 -3.11 3.38 -0.18
C PHE A 41 -2.23 4.45 -0.82
N THR A 42 -1.14 4.78 -0.14
CA THR A 42 -0.06 5.61 -0.65
C THR A 42 1.25 4.82 -0.59
N VAL A 43 2.22 5.21 -1.41
CA VAL A 43 3.58 4.67 -1.33
C VAL A 43 4.55 5.83 -1.10
N ASP A 44 5.49 5.65 -0.17
CA ASP A 44 6.58 6.59 0.01
C ASP A 44 7.50 6.54 -1.23
N PRO A 45 7.68 7.66 -1.94
CA PRO A 45 8.32 7.67 -3.25
C PRO A 45 9.80 7.32 -3.21
N LYS A 46 10.45 7.35 -2.03
CA LYS A 46 11.88 7.08 -1.88
C LYS A 46 12.16 5.70 -1.32
N THR A 47 11.30 5.23 -0.43
CA THR A 47 11.51 4.00 0.33
C THR A 47 10.66 2.83 -0.16
N GLY A 48 9.61 3.08 -0.93
CA GLY A 48 8.67 2.04 -1.35
C GLY A 48 7.75 1.55 -0.23
N VAL A 49 7.70 2.24 0.91
CA VAL A 49 6.79 1.89 2.03
C VAL A 49 5.36 2.25 1.67
N ILE A 50 4.49 1.24 1.61
CA ILE A 50 3.06 1.38 1.40
C ILE A 50 2.37 1.65 2.73
N ARG A 51 1.49 2.65 2.75
CA ARG A 51 0.70 3.06 3.92
C ARG A 51 -0.77 3.18 3.57
N THR A 52 -1.64 2.99 4.56
CA THR A 52 -3.05 3.39 4.44
C THR A 52 -3.12 4.91 4.23
N ALA A 53 -3.96 5.35 3.30
CA ALA A 53 -4.20 6.76 3.04
C ALA A 53 -5.40 7.30 3.83
N VAL A 54 -6.36 6.42 4.10
CA VAL A 54 -7.66 6.71 4.72
C VAL A 54 -7.95 5.70 5.84
N PRO A 55 -8.72 6.09 6.87
CA PRO A 55 -8.96 5.25 8.04
C PRO A 55 -10.15 4.28 7.91
N ASP A 56 -10.75 4.14 6.74
CA ASP A 56 -12.03 3.45 6.50
C ASP A 56 -11.89 2.14 5.71
N LEU A 57 -10.77 1.43 5.91
CA LEU A 57 -10.62 0.06 5.42
C LEU A 57 -11.55 -0.87 6.20
N ASP A 58 -12.74 -1.08 5.63
CA ASP A 58 -13.79 -1.94 6.18
C ASP A 58 -13.86 -3.27 5.43
N ARG A 59 -13.66 -4.38 6.14
CA ARG A 59 -13.61 -5.72 5.56
C ARG A 59 -14.96 -6.12 4.96
N GLU A 60 -16.06 -5.72 5.59
CA GLU A 60 -17.43 -5.98 5.13
C GLU A 60 -17.73 -5.27 3.81
N SER A 61 -17.14 -4.09 3.60
CA SER A 61 -17.24 -3.33 2.36
C SER A 61 -16.32 -3.87 1.26
N GLN A 62 -15.04 -4.10 1.58
CA GLN A 62 -14.06 -4.63 0.64
C GLN A 62 -12.91 -5.34 1.37
N GLU A 63 -12.82 -6.66 1.19
CA GLU A 63 -11.80 -7.49 1.84
C GLU A 63 -10.42 -7.42 1.15
N ARG A 64 -10.38 -7.18 -0.17
CA ARG A 64 -9.19 -7.30 -1.00
C ARG A 64 -8.97 -6.09 -1.89
N TYR A 65 -7.74 -5.59 -1.89
CA TYR A 65 -7.29 -4.48 -2.72
C TYR A 65 -6.12 -4.94 -3.60
N GLU A 66 -6.13 -4.52 -4.86
CA GLU A 66 -5.03 -4.74 -5.80
C GLU A 66 -4.38 -3.40 -6.13
N VAL A 67 -3.24 -3.13 -5.49
CA VAL A 67 -2.51 -1.87 -5.63
C VAL A 67 -1.39 -2.07 -6.62
N VAL A 68 -1.41 -1.36 -7.74
CA VAL A 68 -0.31 -1.41 -8.69
C VAL A 68 0.73 -0.35 -8.33
N ILE A 69 1.91 -0.82 -7.95
CA ILE A 69 3.06 0.05 -7.65
C ILE A 69 3.96 0.12 -8.88
N GLN A 70 4.31 1.33 -9.29
CA GLN A 70 5.29 1.59 -10.33
C GLN A 70 6.56 2.15 -9.70
N ALA A 71 7.71 1.71 -10.20
CA ALA A 71 9.01 2.34 -9.93
C ALA A 71 9.54 2.88 -11.25
N THR A 72 9.90 4.17 -11.28
CA THR A 72 10.43 4.85 -12.46
C THR A 72 11.84 5.35 -12.20
N ASP A 73 12.76 5.04 -13.10
CA ASP A 73 14.16 5.49 -13.02
C ASP A 73 14.30 7.00 -13.32
N MET A 74 15.55 7.47 -13.46
CA MET A 74 15.85 8.88 -13.73
C MET A 74 15.16 9.87 -12.76
N ALA A 75 14.99 9.46 -11.50
CA ALA A 75 14.28 10.18 -10.45
C ALA A 75 12.84 10.55 -10.84
N GLY A 76 12.16 9.70 -11.61
CA GLY A 76 10.79 9.92 -12.09
C GLY A 76 10.69 11.01 -13.17
N GLN A 77 11.80 11.39 -13.80
CA GLN A 77 11.80 12.39 -14.87
C GLN A 77 11.21 11.85 -16.18
N LEU A 78 10.76 12.78 -17.02
CA LEU A 78 10.32 12.49 -18.38
C LEU A 78 11.42 11.76 -19.17
N GLY A 79 11.07 10.60 -19.73
CA GLY A 79 12.01 9.73 -20.45
C GLY A 79 12.59 8.59 -19.60
N GLY A 80 12.28 8.53 -18.31
CA GLY A 80 12.64 7.39 -17.47
C GLY A 80 11.90 6.11 -17.84
N LEU A 81 12.55 4.96 -17.65
CA LEU A 81 11.95 3.64 -17.77
C LEU A 81 11.25 3.26 -16.48
N SER A 82 10.17 2.48 -16.62
CA SER A 82 9.34 2.07 -15.49
C SER A 82 9.16 0.56 -15.46
N GLY A 83 9.18 0.00 -14.26
CA GLY A 83 8.66 -1.34 -13.96
C GLY A 83 7.48 -1.22 -13.01
N SER A 84 6.55 -2.19 -13.06
CA SER A 84 5.41 -2.23 -12.14
C SER A 84 5.18 -3.62 -11.58
N THR A 85 4.54 -3.66 -10.41
CA THR A 85 4.11 -4.90 -9.75
C THR A 85 2.75 -4.68 -9.09
N THR A 86 1.96 -5.74 -8.98
CA THR A 86 0.67 -5.72 -8.29
C THR A 86 0.85 -6.25 -6.88
N VAL A 87 0.49 -5.43 -5.89
CA VAL A 87 0.44 -5.79 -4.48
C VAL A 87 -0.99 -6.13 -4.10
N THR A 88 -1.22 -7.36 -3.66
CA THR A 88 -2.50 -7.75 -3.06
C THR A 88 -2.48 -7.44 -1.56
N ILE A 89 -3.39 -6.59 -1.11
CA ILE A 89 -3.62 -6.29 0.31
C ILE A 89 -4.94 -6.91 0.73
N VAL A 90 -4.91 -7.68 1.82
CA VAL A 90 -6.10 -8.32 2.40
C VAL A 90 -6.36 -7.70 3.76
N VAL A 91 -7.55 -7.15 3.96
CA VAL A 91 -8.00 -6.61 5.25
C VAL A 91 -8.39 -7.79 6.13
N THR A 92 -7.60 -8.02 7.18
CA THR A 92 -7.90 -9.07 8.17
C THR A 92 -8.86 -8.54 9.22
N ASP A 93 -9.85 -9.34 9.60
CA ASP A 93 -10.75 -9.06 10.72
C ASP A 93 -9.94 -8.86 12.01
N VAL A 94 -10.09 -7.68 12.63
CA VAL A 94 -9.82 -7.53 14.06
C VAL A 94 -11.17 -7.80 14.71
N ASN A 95 -11.34 -8.94 15.39
CA ASN A 95 -12.63 -9.37 15.95
C ASN A 95 -13.16 -8.36 16.98
N ASP A 96 -13.86 -7.34 16.48
CA ASP A 96 -14.36 -6.17 17.18
C ASP A 96 -15.88 -6.22 17.38
N ASN A 97 -16.52 -7.33 16.99
CA ASN A 97 -17.95 -7.53 17.15
C ASN A 97 -18.22 -8.53 18.29
N PRO A 98 -18.35 -8.09 19.55
CA PRO A 98 -18.74 -8.99 20.63
C PRO A 98 -20.12 -9.61 20.31
N PRO A 99 -20.31 -10.91 20.56
CA PRO A 99 -21.54 -11.60 20.20
C PRO A 99 -22.75 -10.92 20.86
N ARG A 100 -23.73 -10.51 20.05
CA ARG A 100 -25.03 -10.11 20.56
C ARG A 100 -25.91 -11.34 20.67
N PHE A 101 -26.09 -11.82 21.90
CA PHE A 101 -27.13 -12.80 22.18
C PHE A 101 -28.49 -12.10 22.16
N PRO A 102 -29.46 -12.55 21.35
CA PRO A 102 -30.85 -12.14 21.56
C PRO A 102 -31.25 -12.55 22.98
N GLN A 103 -31.88 -11.64 23.72
CA GLN A 103 -32.40 -11.92 25.05
C GLN A 103 -33.45 -13.02 24.91
N SER A 104 -33.16 -14.21 25.45
CA SER A 104 -34.12 -15.29 25.55
C SER A 104 -35.30 -14.85 26.42
N GLU A 105 -36.53 -15.02 25.92
CA GLU A 105 -37.79 -14.86 26.65
C GLU A 105 -37.87 -15.73 27.91
#